data_AF-A0A6L7CP83-F1
#
_entry.id   AF-A0A6L7CP83-F1
#
_cell.length_a   1.000
_cell.length_b   1.000
_cell.length_c   1.000
_cell.angle_alpha   90.00
_cell.angle_beta   90.00
_cell.angle_gamma   90.00
#
_symmetry.space_group_name_H-M   'P 1'
#
loop_
_entity.id
_entity.type
_entity.pdbx_description
1 polymer ?
#
loop_
_entity_poly.entity_id
_entity_poly.type
_entity_poly.pdbx_seq_one_letter_code
_entity_poly.pdbx_strand_id
1 'polypeptide(L)' 'LTAQQIANMNHIVVNNYTNAGLSILFLIVVYSIIFYGFKTWLNVRNSDKRTDKETPYVPIPEGGVKISSHH' A
#
# COMPACT_ATOMS: atom_id res chain seq x y z
N LEU A 1 42.03 5.14 -29.08
CA LEU A 1 41.35 4.53 -27.90
C LEU A 1 41.85 3.11 -27.77
N THR A 2 42.39 2.70 -26.63
CA THR A 2 42.80 1.30 -26.41
C THR A 2 41.59 0.41 -26.13
N ALA A 3 41.69 -0.90 -26.37
CA ALA A 3 40.61 -1.85 -26.08
C ALA A 3 40.18 -1.80 -24.60
N GLN A 4 41.14 -1.61 -23.68
CA GLN A 4 40.87 -1.48 -22.25
C GLN A 4 40.05 -0.22 -21.92
N GLN A 5 40.35 0.92 -22.56
CA GLN A 5 39.59 2.16 -22.37
C GLN A 5 38.13 2.01 -22.83
N ILE A 6 37.91 1.29 -23.95
CA ILE A 6 36.57 1.03 -24.48
C ILE A 6 35.79 0.10 -23.55
N ALA A 7 36.41 -0.98 -23.06
CA ALA A 7 35.79 -1.90 -22.12
C ALA A 7 35.39 -1.21 -20.81
N ASN A 8 36.28 -0.41 -20.23
CA ASN A 8 36.01 0.36 -19.01
C ASN A 8 34.83 1.33 -19.21
N MET A 9 34.78 2.01 -20.36
CA MET A 9 33.69 2.94 -20.67
C MET A 9 32.35 2.20 -20.85
N ASN A 10 32.34 1.01 -21.47
CA ASN A 10 31.14 0.20 -21.61
C ASN A 10 30.54 -0.20 -20.25
N HIS A 11 31.37 -0.60 -19.28
CA HIS A 11 30.90 -0.93 -17.93
C HIS A 11 30.22 0.26 -17.24
N ILE A 12 30.78 1.47 -17.37
CA ILE A 12 30.20 2.69 -16.79
C ILE A 12 28.84 3.00 -17.44
N VAL A 13 28.77 2.93 -18.77
CA VAL A 13 27.55 3.22 -19.52
C VAL A 13 26.44 2.24 -19.17
N VAL A 14 26.74 0.93 -19.12
CA VAL A 14 25.78 -0.10 -18.74
C VAL A 14 25.28 0.11 -17.31
N ASN A 15 26.18 0.36 -16.35
CA ASN A 15 25.79 0.60 -14.97
C ASN A 15 24.87 1.81 -14.83
N ASN A 16 25.15 2.91 -15.54
CA ASN A 16 24.31 4.10 -15.54
C ASN A 16 22.91 3.81 -16.11
N TYR A 17 22.82 3.05 -17.22
CA TYR A 17 21.53 2.64 -17.77
C TYR A 17 20.76 1.71 -16.84
N THR A 18 21.43 0.74 -16.22
CA THR A 18 20.81 -0.15 -15.23
C THR A 18 20.28 0.63 -14.04
N ASN A 19 21.07 1.55 -13.49
CA ASN A 19 20.66 2.38 -12.36
C ASN A 19 19.49 3.30 -12.73
N ALA A 20 19.52 3.91 -13.92
CA ALA A 20 18.41 4.72 -14.43
C ALA A 20 17.14 3.88 -14.60
N GLY A 21 17.25 2.68 -15.17
CA GLY A 21 16.12 1.75 -15.32
C GLY A 21 15.50 1.36 -13.97
N LEU A 22 16.33 1.01 -12.98
CA LEU A 22 15.86 0.68 -11.64
C LEU A 22 15.19 1.88 -10.95
N SER A 23 15.74 3.08 -11.15
CA SER A 23 15.16 4.32 -10.61
C SER A 23 13.77 4.61 -11.20
N ILE A 24 13.60 4.41 -12.52
CA ILE A 24 12.29 4.57 -13.18
C ILE A 24 11.29 3.54 -12.66
N LEU A 25 11.69 2.26 -12.56
CA LEU A 25 10.83 1.20 -12.01
C LEU A 25 10.41 1.52 -10.57
N PHE A 26 11.35 2.00 -9.75
CA PHE A 26 11.06 2.43 -8.38
C PHE A 26 10.04 3.57 -8.35
N LEU A 27 10.22 4.61 -9.17
CA LEU A 27 9.28 5.72 -9.24
C LEU A 27 7.89 5.27 -9.67
N ILE A 28 7.77 4.38 -10.65
CA ILE A 28 6.48 3.82 -11.07
C ILE A 28 5.77 3.14 -9.89
N VAL A 29 6.49 2.30 -9.13
CA VAL A 29 5.93 1.63 -7.94
C VAL A 29 5.52 2.65 -6.88
N VAL A 30 6.38 3.62 -6.56
CA VAL A 30 6.06 4.67 -5.58
C VAL A 30 4.82 5.46 -5.98
N TYR A 31 4.73 5.92 -7.23
CA TYR A 31 3.55 6.64 -7.72
C TYR A 31 2.28 5.79 -7.69
N SER A 32 2.37 4.49 -7.99
CA SER A 32 1.22 3.60 -7.89
C SER A 32 0.69 3.45 -6.46
N ILE A 33 1.59 3.35 -5.47
CA ILE A 33 1.25 3.28 -4.05
C ILE A 33 0.60 4.60 -3.61
N ILE A 34 1.21 5.74 -3.95
CA ILE A 34 0.67 7.06 -3.60
C ILE A 34 -0.72 7.26 -4.23
N PHE A 35 -0.87 6.95 -5.51
CA PHE A 35 -2.13 7.09 -6.22
C PHE A 35 -3.23 6.22 -5.62
N TYR A 36 -2.96 4.93 -5.38
CA TYR A 36 -3.92 4.01 -4.80
C TYR A 36 -4.26 4.37 -3.34
N GLY A 37 -3.26 4.73 -2.54
CA GLY A 37 -3.44 5.16 -1.16
C GLY A 37 -4.29 6.43 -1.07
N PHE A 38 -4.01 7.43 -1.90
CA PHE A 38 -4.78 8.66 -1.97
C PHE A 38 -6.23 8.43 -2.39
N LYS A 39 -6.46 7.61 -3.43
CA LYS A 39 -7.81 7.23 -3.88
C LYS A 39 -8.59 6.51 -2.77
N THR A 40 -7.95 5.56 -2.09
CA THR A 40 -8.56 4.79 -1.00
C THR A 40 -8.91 5.69 0.17
N TRP A 41 -8.00 6.58 0.55
CA TRP A 41 -8.24 7.55 1.62
C TRP A 41 -9.41 8.49 1.32
N LEU A 42 -9.46 9.06 0.10
CA LEU A 42 -10.58 9.93 -0.30
C LEU A 42 -11.92 9.19 -0.24
N ASN A 43 -11.97 7.94 -0.67
CA ASN A 43 -13.21 7.15 -0.67
C ASN A 43 -13.75 6.91 0.76
N VAL A 44 -12.88 6.55 1.71
CA VAL A 44 -13.30 6.32 3.10
C VAL A 44 -13.61 7.63 3.81
N ARG A 45 -12.79 8.67 3.61
CA ARG A 45 -13.01 9.99 4.19
C ARG A 45 -14.37 10.59 3.81
N ASN A 46 -14.78 10.40 2.56
CA ASN A 46 -16.03 10.94 2.03
C ASN A 46 -17.24 10.00 2.23
N SER A 47 -17.07 8.90 2.97
CA SER A 47 -18.13 7.93 3.26
C SER A 47 -18.66 8.13 4.68
N ASP A 48 -19.95 8.40 4.81
CA ASP A 48 -20.64 8.41 6.12
C ASP A 48 -21.00 6.98 6.62
N LYS A 49 -20.61 5.95 5.87
CA LYS A 49 -20.89 4.55 6.20
C LYS A 49 -19.70 3.91 6.92
N ARG A 50 -20.00 3.12 7.96
CA ARG A 50 -19.03 2.21 8.60
C ARG A 50 -18.46 1.24 7.55
N THR A 51 -17.13 1.18 7.47
CA THR A 51 -16.40 0.27 6.56
C THR A 51 -15.84 -0.96 7.26
N ASP A 52 -15.91 -1.00 8.59
CA ASP A 52 -15.51 -2.16 9.38
C ASP A 52 -16.49 -3.33 9.19
N LYS A 53 -16.01 -4.54 9.47
CA LYS A 53 -16.77 -5.79 9.37
C LYS A 53 -17.13 -6.34 10.76
N GLU A 54 -17.47 -5.45 11.68
CA GLU A 54 -17.84 -5.84 13.04
C GLU A 54 -19.31 -6.28 13.14
N THR A 55 -19.62 -6.98 14.22
CA THR A 55 -21.00 -7.34 14.54
C THR A 55 -21.78 -6.07 14.91
N PRO A 56 -23.02 -5.86 14.42
CA PRO A 56 -23.83 -4.73 14.83
C PRO A 56 -24.01 -4.70 16.34
N TYR A 57 -24.07 -3.50 16.90
CA TYR A 57 -24.39 -3.33 18.32
C TYR A 57 -25.74 -3.96 18.63
N VAL A 58 -25.76 -4.85 19.63
CA VAL A 58 -26.98 -5.45 20.17
C VAL A 58 -27.32 -4.71 21.47
N PRO A 59 -28.42 -3.93 21.52
CA PRO A 59 -28.80 -3.22 22.73
C PRO A 59 -29.17 -4.20 23.85
N ILE A 60 -28.80 -3.85 25.08
CA ILE A 60 -29.25 -4.58 26.26
C ILE A 60 -30.74 -4.27 26.46
N PRO A 61 -31.62 -5.29 26.61
CA PRO A 61 -33.03 -5.06 26.89
C PRO A 61 -33.22 -4.27 28.20
N GLU A 62 -34.27 -3.45 28.29
CA GLU A 62 -34.56 -2.61 29.47
C GLU A 62 -34.67 -3.41 30.80
N GLY A 63 -34.90 -4.74 30.73
CA GLY A 63 -34.94 -5.64 31.89
C GLY A 63 -33.64 -6.37 32.24
N GLY A 64 -32.51 -6.03 31.60
CA GLY A 64 -31.22 -6.72 31.79
C GLY A 64 -31.11 -8.07 31.08
N VAL A 65 -29.90 -8.63 31.06
CA VAL A 65 -29.63 -9.94 30.42
C VAL A 65 -30.08 -11.05 31.37
N LYS A 66 -31.08 -11.84 30.97
CA LYS A 66 -31.43 -13.06 31.69
C LYS A 66 -30.37 -14.12 31.45
N ILE A 67 -29.42 -14.23 32.36
CA ILE A 67 -28.46 -15.34 32.42
C ILE A 67 -29.18 -16.58 32.96
N SER A 68 -29.48 -17.55 32.10
CA SER A 68 -29.91 -18.87 32.55
C SER A 68 -28.68 -19.61 33.09
N SER A 69 -28.44 -19.51 34.40
CA SER A 69 -27.49 -20.37 35.09
C SER A 69 -28.05 -21.79 35.13
N HIS A 70 -27.60 -22.65 34.22
CA HIS A 70 -27.84 -24.09 34.32
C HIS A 70 -26.95 -24.64 35.44
N HIS A 71 -27.58 -24.89 36.58
CA HIS A 71 -27.15 -25.89 37.56
C HIS A 71 -27.96 -27.17 37.33
#